data_AF-A0A1W4WWL5-F1
#
_entry.id   AF-A0A1W4WWL5-F1
#
_cell.length_a   1.000
_cell.length_b   1.000
_cell.length_c   1.000
_cell.angle_alpha   90.00
_cell.angle_beta   90.00
_cell.angle_gamma   90.00
#
_symmetry.space_group_name_H-M   'P 1'
#
loop_
_entity.id
_entity.type
_entity.pdbx_description
1 polymer ?
#
loop_
_entity_poly.entity_id
_entity_poly.type
_entity_poly.pdbx_seq_one_letter_code
_entity_poly.pdbx_strand_id
1 'polypeptide(L)'
;MDLFGEIVEPISRALWSDDFMEYPENIGFMFRTQLQWKNDVMTVPNRIETLIVIETNELLEIVEHCLPVNKTALNKLKEVQLEVYDMQASTYIVLCRFATSTIYTEITEVLENWLKNSNNIVCLTSKCNAIYQDDCHINEKNTFIRHLTVKPITNTFSQVLKSPNLITGLAAGILTYSMINGLHCTSFMVYLEVAPLDSINTKHVLDLLKCYYKGPIKPYKLSTKLPKNNVYM
;
A
#
# COMPACT_ATOMS: atom_id res chain seq x y z
N MET A 1 43.38 28.17 20.83
CA MET A 1 43.66 26.84 21.41
C MET A 1 42.56 25.96 20.84
N ASP A 2 42.87 25.34 19.71
CA ASP A 2 41.89 24.70 18.84
C ASP A 2 41.57 23.31 19.38
N LEU A 3 40.33 23.11 19.83
CA LEU A 3 39.83 21.80 20.21
C LEU A 3 39.40 21.07 18.92
N PHE A 4 40.39 20.59 18.18
CA PHE A 4 40.21 19.74 17.02
C PHE A 4 39.97 18.30 17.52
N GLY A 5 38.76 17.77 17.31
CA GLY A 5 38.48 16.35 17.55
C GLY A 5 37.24 16.00 18.38
N GLU A 6 36.35 16.95 18.69
CA GLU A 6 35.04 16.56 19.23
C GLU A 6 34.18 16.00 18.09
N ILE A 7 33.87 14.71 18.15
CA ILE A 7 32.89 14.09 17.27
C ILE A 7 31.53 14.69 17.68
N VAL A 8 31.04 15.63 16.88
CA VAL A 8 29.65 16.09 17.00
C VAL A 8 28.77 14.94 16.50
N GLU A 9 28.31 14.11 17.42
CA GLU A 9 27.29 13.12 17.12
C GLU A 9 26.05 13.85 16.60
N PRO A 10 25.51 13.49 15.42
CA PRO A 10 24.28 14.10 14.96
C PRO A 10 23.17 13.78 15.97
N ILE A 11 22.45 14.82 16.41
CA ILE A 11 21.27 14.75 17.30
C ILE A 11 20.14 13.86 16.71
N SER A 12 20.31 13.32 15.50
CA SER A 12 19.34 12.44 14.84
C SER A 12 19.18 11.06 15.49
N ARG A 13 19.89 10.73 16.57
CA ARG A 13 19.62 9.54 17.41
C ARG A 13 18.84 9.84 18.69
N ALA A 14 18.50 11.09 18.97
CA ALA A 14 17.68 11.50 20.12
C ALA A 14 16.21 11.83 19.76
N LEU A 15 15.75 11.52 18.54
CA LEU A 15 14.33 11.63 18.15
C LEU A 15 13.48 10.41 18.59
N TRP A 16 13.97 9.63 19.56
CA TRP A 16 13.28 8.46 20.10
C TRP A 16 13.08 8.52 21.63
N SER A 17 13.44 9.63 22.29
CA SER A 17 13.49 9.67 23.76
C SER A 17 12.60 10.70 24.48
N ASP A 18 11.87 11.58 23.80
CA ASP A 18 11.02 12.56 24.50
C ASP A 18 9.55 12.65 24.02
N ASP A 19 9.15 11.89 22.99
CA ASP A 19 7.73 11.72 22.60
C ASP A 19 7.03 10.57 23.36
N PHE A 20 7.72 9.94 24.31
CA PHE A 20 7.11 9.10 25.35
C PHE A 20 6.62 9.95 26.53
N MET A 21 6.13 11.16 26.26
CA MET A 21 5.30 11.93 27.18
C MET A 21 4.07 11.08 27.50
N GLU A 22 4.20 10.29 28.57
CA GLU A 22 3.17 9.80 29.48
C GLU A 22 1.76 10.00 28.90
N TYR A 23 1.40 9.15 27.94
CA TYR A 23 0.02 9.08 27.48
C TYR A 23 -0.79 8.78 28.74
N PRO A 24 -1.75 9.63 29.14
CA PRO A 24 -2.62 9.28 30.25
C PRO A 24 -3.18 7.89 29.95
N GLU A 25 -3.09 6.98 30.91
CA GLU A 25 -3.40 5.54 30.76
C GLU A 25 -4.78 5.25 30.12
N ASN A 26 -5.63 6.28 29.98
CA ASN A 26 -6.91 6.27 29.28
C ASN A 26 -6.87 6.48 27.75
N ILE A 27 -5.77 6.92 27.12
CA ILE A 27 -5.74 7.07 25.64
C ILE A 27 -5.51 5.71 24.95
N GLY A 28 -4.79 4.78 25.59
CA GLY A 28 -4.61 3.41 25.09
C GLY A 28 -5.91 2.58 25.06
N PHE A 29 -6.94 3.00 25.81
CA PHE A 29 -8.27 2.38 25.79
C PHE A 29 -9.21 2.97 24.74
N MET A 30 -8.92 4.18 24.23
CA MET A 30 -9.87 4.91 23.38
C MET A 30 -9.86 4.45 21.91
N PHE A 31 -8.80 3.79 21.45
CA PHE A 31 -8.71 3.21 20.10
C PHE A 31 -9.02 1.71 20.03
N ARG A 32 -9.42 1.06 21.14
CA ARG A 32 -10.01 -0.29 21.10
C ARG A 32 -11.45 -0.29 20.57
N THR A 33 -11.76 0.58 19.62
CA THR A 33 -12.87 0.31 18.71
C THR A 33 -12.46 -0.91 17.91
N GLN A 34 -12.96 -2.09 18.29
CA GLN A 34 -12.88 -3.29 17.46
C GLN A 34 -13.45 -2.88 16.10
N LEU A 35 -12.57 -2.73 15.11
CA LEU A 35 -13.00 -2.46 13.75
C LEU A 35 -13.84 -3.66 13.33
N GLN A 36 -15.10 -3.41 12.99
CA GLN A 36 -16.05 -4.45 12.63
C GLN A 36 -16.65 -4.11 11.28
N TRP A 37 -16.78 -5.12 10.42
CA TRP A 37 -17.44 -4.96 9.14
C TRP A 37 -18.87 -4.49 9.36
N LYS A 38 -19.31 -3.48 8.60
CA LYS A 38 -20.68 -2.96 8.72
C LYS A 38 -21.76 -4.01 8.40
N ASN A 39 -21.40 -5.08 7.70
CA ASN A 39 -22.30 -6.17 7.32
C ASN A 39 -22.04 -7.39 8.21
N ASP A 40 -22.79 -7.53 9.31
CA ASP A 40 -22.63 -8.60 10.31
C ASP A 40 -22.90 -10.04 9.78
N VAL A 41 -23.51 -10.20 8.60
CA VAL A 41 -23.96 -11.51 8.06
C VAL A 41 -23.09 -11.97 6.89
N MET A 42 -21.83 -11.56 6.83
CA MET A 42 -21.00 -11.91 5.70
C MET A 42 -20.13 -13.14 5.94
N THR A 43 -20.23 -14.08 5.02
CA THR A 43 -19.26 -15.16 4.86
C THR A 43 -18.12 -14.70 3.94
N VAL A 44 -16.91 -14.55 4.50
CA VAL A 44 -15.70 -14.50 3.68
C VAL A 44 -15.67 -15.78 2.85
N PRO A 45 -15.43 -15.73 1.52
CA PRO A 45 -15.37 -16.94 0.71
C PRO A 45 -14.36 -17.92 1.28
N ASN A 46 -14.71 -19.21 1.32
CA ASN A 46 -13.81 -20.26 1.84
C ASN A 46 -12.51 -20.40 1.04
N ARG A 47 -12.49 -19.91 -0.20
CA ARG A 47 -11.33 -19.95 -1.07
C ARG A 47 -11.26 -18.71 -1.95
N ILE A 48 -10.16 -17.99 -1.81
CA ILE A 48 -9.78 -16.83 -2.61
C ILE A 48 -8.52 -17.22 -3.37
N GLU A 49 -8.54 -17.12 -4.69
CA GLU A 49 -7.36 -17.46 -5.50
C GLU A 49 -6.33 -16.34 -5.43
N THR A 50 -6.76 -15.09 -5.48
CA THR A 50 -5.87 -13.93 -5.31
C THR A 50 -6.59 -12.79 -4.60
N LEU A 51 -5.97 -12.28 -3.55
CA LEU A 51 -6.39 -11.07 -2.84
C LEU A 51 -5.41 -9.95 -3.14
N ILE A 52 -5.88 -8.90 -3.79
CA ILE A 52 -5.08 -7.72 -4.12
C ILE A 52 -5.43 -6.62 -3.13
N VAL A 53 -4.46 -6.16 -2.35
CA VAL A 53 -4.64 -5.05 -1.40
C VAL A 53 -3.90 -3.83 -1.92
N ILE A 54 -4.60 -2.72 -2.06
CA ILE A 54 -4.04 -1.48 -2.59
C ILE A 54 -4.20 -0.39 -1.56
N GLU A 55 -3.06 0.17 -1.17
CA GLU A 55 -2.96 1.37 -0.34
C GLU A 55 -2.32 2.50 -1.15
N THR A 56 -2.46 3.73 -0.66
CA THR A 56 -2.06 5.03 -1.24
C THR A 56 -2.97 5.62 -2.31
N ASN A 57 -3.14 6.95 -2.24
CA ASN A 57 -4.07 7.68 -3.09
C ASN A 57 -3.69 7.60 -4.57
N GLU A 58 -2.40 7.61 -4.88
CA GLU A 58 -1.90 7.55 -6.26
C GLU A 58 -2.30 6.24 -6.92
N LEU A 59 -2.15 5.11 -6.22
CA LEU A 59 -2.53 3.81 -6.77
C LEU A 59 -4.05 3.63 -6.83
N LEU A 60 -4.76 4.13 -5.82
CA LEU A 60 -6.22 4.11 -5.79
C LEU A 60 -6.81 4.87 -6.97
N GLU A 61 -6.26 6.04 -7.31
CA GLU A 61 -6.69 6.80 -8.48
C GLU A 61 -6.51 6.00 -9.78
N ILE A 62 -5.38 5.31 -9.95
CA ILE A 62 -5.15 4.44 -11.12
C ILE A 62 -6.22 3.35 -11.20
N VAL A 63 -6.47 2.67 -10.08
CA VAL A 63 -7.38 1.55 -9.97
C VAL A 63 -8.81 1.97 -10.26
N GLU A 64 -9.28 3.08 -9.70
CA GLU A 64 -10.63 3.60 -9.92
C GLU A 64 -10.89 3.99 -11.38
N HIS A 65 -9.87 4.46 -12.10
CA HIS A 65 -9.99 4.82 -13.52
C HIS A 65 -9.84 3.63 -14.46
N CYS A 66 -9.00 2.65 -14.11
CA CYS A 66 -8.58 1.59 -15.03
C CYS A 66 -9.31 0.27 -14.80
N LEU A 67 -9.69 -0.04 -13.56
CA LEU A 67 -10.36 -1.29 -13.22
C LEU A 67 -11.88 -1.10 -13.20
N PRO A 68 -12.65 -2.11 -13.66
CA PRO A 68 -14.11 -2.10 -13.59
C PRO A 68 -14.55 -2.48 -12.17
N VAL A 69 -14.03 -1.79 -11.16
CA VAL A 69 -14.41 -2.03 -9.76
C VAL A 69 -15.92 -1.83 -9.66
N ASN A 70 -16.63 -2.88 -9.25
CA ASN A 70 -18.09 -2.85 -9.12
C ASN A 70 -18.52 -1.61 -8.32
N LYS A 71 -19.61 -0.94 -8.70
CA LYS A 71 -20.07 0.27 -8.00
C LYS A 71 -20.38 -0.01 -6.52
N THR A 72 -20.71 -1.25 -6.18
CA THR A 72 -21.05 -1.68 -4.82
C THR A 72 -19.94 -2.58 -4.27
N ALA A 73 -19.23 -2.10 -3.25
CA ALA A 73 -18.31 -2.93 -2.48
C ALA A 73 -19.09 -4.03 -1.73
N LEU A 74 -18.51 -5.21 -1.62
CA LEU A 74 -19.00 -6.29 -0.77
C LEU A 74 -18.99 -5.86 0.70
N ASN A 75 -17.91 -5.20 1.13
CA ASN A 75 -17.80 -4.62 2.46
C ASN A 75 -17.20 -3.25 2.44
N LYS A 76 -17.55 -2.51 3.49
CA LYS A 76 -17.01 -1.20 3.78
C LYS A 76 -16.80 -1.06 5.28
N LEU A 77 -15.63 -0.57 5.65
CA LEU A 77 -15.30 -0.09 6.98
C LEU A 77 -15.04 1.41 6.82
N LYS A 78 -15.98 2.23 7.27
CA LYS A 78 -16.02 3.66 6.94
C LYS A 78 -14.93 4.43 7.68
N GLU A 79 -14.65 3.99 8.90
CA GLU A 79 -13.69 4.53 9.85
C GLU A 79 -12.30 4.67 9.23
N VAL A 80 -11.92 3.70 8.39
CA VAL A 80 -10.59 3.60 7.76
C VAL A 80 -10.68 3.56 6.22
N GLN A 81 -11.86 3.89 5.67
CA GLN A 81 -12.13 3.87 4.23
C GLN A 81 -11.63 2.61 3.52
N LEU A 82 -11.84 1.45 4.15
CA LEU A 82 -11.47 0.15 3.63
C LEU A 82 -12.67 -0.46 2.93
N GLU A 83 -12.51 -0.83 1.67
CA GLU A 83 -13.59 -1.39 0.85
C GLU A 83 -13.11 -2.65 0.14
N VAL A 84 -13.94 -3.70 0.16
CA VAL A 84 -13.63 -4.98 -0.49
C VAL A 84 -14.56 -5.19 -1.67
N TYR A 85 -14.03 -5.58 -2.82
CA TYR A 85 -14.80 -5.80 -4.03
C TYR A 85 -14.51 -7.19 -4.62
N ASP A 86 -15.56 -7.83 -5.12
CA ASP A 86 -15.46 -9.02 -5.96
C ASP A 86 -15.09 -8.63 -7.39
N MET A 87 -14.00 -9.19 -7.89
CA MET A 87 -13.47 -8.96 -9.23
C MET A 87 -13.69 -10.16 -10.16
N GLN A 88 -14.53 -11.13 -9.76
CA GLN A 88 -14.78 -12.42 -10.42
C GLN A 88 -13.58 -13.39 -10.37
N ALA A 89 -13.82 -14.63 -10.79
CA ALA A 89 -12.79 -15.69 -10.87
C ALA A 89 -12.00 -15.88 -9.56
N SER A 90 -12.69 -15.80 -8.41
CA SER A 90 -12.09 -15.90 -7.07
C SER A 90 -10.99 -14.88 -6.80
N THR A 91 -11.02 -13.73 -7.48
CA THR A 91 -10.12 -12.60 -7.26
C THR A 91 -10.87 -11.50 -6.53
N TYR A 92 -10.27 -10.98 -5.46
CA TYR A 92 -10.84 -9.89 -4.66
C TYR A 92 -9.84 -8.74 -4.58
N ILE A 93 -10.37 -7.52 -4.55
CA ILE A 93 -9.56 -6.32 -4.37
C ILE A 93 -10.01 -5.59 -3.11
N VAL A 94 -9.04 -5.17 -2.31
CA VAL A 94 -9.21 -4.39 -1.09
C VAL A 94 -8.59 -3.03 -1.32
N LEU A 95 -9.39 -1.98 -1.22
CA LEU A 95 -8.96 -0.60 -1.37
C LEU A 95 -8.91 0.04 0.03
N CYS A 96 -7.76 0.56 0.44
CA CYS A 96 -7.59 1.26 1.71
C CYS A 96 -7.16 2.71 1.43
N ARG A 97 -8.09 3.66 1.58
CA ARG A 97 -7.85 5.08 1.25
C ARG A 97 -7.32 5.91 2.42
N PHE A 98 -7.68 5.52 3.63
CA PHE A 98 -7.31 6.30 4.80
C PHE A 98 -6.95 5.38 5.95
N ALA A 99 -5.66 5.18 6.14
CA ALA A 99 -5.15 4.56 7.34
C ALA A 99 -4.03 5.44 7.88
N THR A 100 -4.22 5.90 9.11
CA THR A 100 -3.13 6.52 9.87
C THR A 100 -2.15 5.43 10.28
N SER A 101 -0.89 5.80 10.55
CA SER A 101 0.15 4.85 10.99
C SER A 101 -0.23 4.00 12.20
N THR A 102 -1.17 4.49 13.00
CA THR A 102 -1.59 3.92 14.27
C THR A 102 -2.59 2.77 14.18
N ILE A 103 -3.22 2.51 13.02
CA ILE A 103 -4.35 1.56 12.91
C ILE A 103 -4.13 0.41 11.93
N TYR A 104 -2.93 0.27 11.36
CA TYR A 104 -2.64 -0.76 10.35
C TYR A 104 -2.73 -2.19 10.89
N THR A 105 -2.41 -2.38 12.17
CA THR A 105 -2.48 -3.67 12.84
C THR A 105 -3.93 -4.13 12.93
N GLU A 106 -4.81 -3.25 13.39
CA GLU A 106 -6.24 -3.48 13.54
C GLU A 106 -6.91 -3.74 12.19
N ILE A 107 -6.51 -3.01 11.14
CA ILE A 107 -6.98 -3.28 9.78
C ILE A 107 -6.52 -4.67 9.31
N THR A 108 -5.28 -5.05 9.62
CA THR A 108 -4.75 -6.39 9.27
C THR A 108 -5.54 -7.49 10.00
N GLU A 109 -5.90 -7.29 11.27
CA GLU A 109 -6.76 -8.19 12.04
C GLU A 109 -8.15 -8.32 11.43
N VAL A 110 -8.78 -7.21 11.02
CA VAL A 110 -10.07 -7.24 10.32
C VAL A 110 -10.02 -8.02 9.00
N LEU A 111 -8.86 -7.99 8.34
CA LEU A 111 -8.62 -8.73 7.11
C LEU A 111 -8.18 -10.18 7.35
N GLU A 112 -7.98 -10.63 8.59
CA GLU A 112 -7.43 -11.95 8.93
C GLU A 112 -8.11 -13.09 8.14
N ASN A 113 -9.44 -13.16 8.17
CA ASN A 113 -10.17 -14.21 7.47
C ASN A 113 -10.01 -14.15 5.94
N TRP A 114 -9.88 -12.95 5.38
CA TRP A 114 -9.58 -12.76 3.96
C TRP A 114 -8.17 -13.25 3.63
N LEU A 115 -7.19 -12.93 4.47
CA LEU A 115 -5.80 -13.34 4.30
C LEU A 115 -5.66 -14.87 4.39
N LYS A 116 -6.24 -15.49 5.42
CA LYS A 116 -6.19 -16.95 5.63
C LYS A 116 -6.82 -17.76 4.50
N ASN A 117 -7.91 -17.25 3.91
CA ASN A 117 -8.61 -17.93 2.83
C ASN A 117 -7.98 -17.68 1.45
N SER A 118 -6.90 -16.90 1.37
CA SER A 118 -6.24 -16.52 0.12
C SER A 118 -5.04 -17.40 -0.22
N ASN A 119 -5.04 -17.95 -1.43
CA ASN A 119 -3.91 -18.71 -1.98
C ASN A 119 -2.70 -17.81 -2.32
N ASN A 120 -2.97 -16.58 -2.73
CA ASN A 120 -1.97 -15.60 -3.11
C ASN A 120 -2.42 -14.20 -2.68
N ILE A 121 -1.58 -13.51 -1.91
CA ILE A 121 -1.84 -12.16 -1.40
C ILE A 121 -0.87 -11.19 -2.10
N VAL A 122 -1.40 -10.11 -2.65
CA VAL A 122 -0.64 -9.14 -3.41
C VAL A 122 -0.92 -7.75 -2.85
N CYS A 123 0.04 -7.15 -2.17
CA CYS A 123 -0.08 -5.79 -1.66
C CYS A 123 0.60 -4.81 -2.62
N LEU A 124 -0.05 -3.68 -2.93
CA LEU A 124 0.55 -2.58 -3.68
C LEU A 124 0.49 -1.31 -2.83
N THR A 125 1.63 -0.64 -2.75
CA THR A 125 1.79 0.67 -2.10
C THR A 125 2.70 1.54 -2.96
N SER A 126 2.66 2.85 -2.78
CA SER A 126 3.51 3.77 -3.54
C SER A 126 4.23 4.79 -2.69
N LYS A 127 5.37 5.26 -3.22
CA LYS A 127 6.11 6.41 -2.70
C LYS A 127 6.66 7.24 -3.87
N CYS A 128 7.05 8.48 -3.57
CA CYS A 128 7.80 9.31 -4.51
C CYS A 128 9.12 8.61 -4.90
N ASN A 129 9.48 8.59 -6.17
CA ASN A 129 10.74 8.00 -6.63
C ASN A 129 11.97 8.71 -6.03
N ALA A 130 11.90 10.02 -5.75
CA ALA A 130 12.98 10.81 -5.19
C ALA A 130 13.38 10.41 -3.76
N ILE A 131 12.54 9.64 -3.05
CA ILE A 131 12.87 9.15 -1.72
C ILE A 131 13.58 7.78 -1.74
N TYR A 132 13.75 7.18 -2.91
CA TYR A 132 14.48 5.92 -3.02
C TYR A 132 15.97 6.16 -2.76
N GLN A 133 16.56 5.33 -1.92
CA GLN A 133 17.99 5.34 -1.61
C GLN A 133 18.73 4.19 -2.35
N ASP A 134 19.43 4.49 -3.44
CA ASP A 134 20.44 3.64 -4.11
C ASP A 134 21.47 4.58 -4.75
N ASP A 135 22.75 4.23 -4.65
CA ASP A 135 23.84 5.00 -5.24
C ASP A 135 23.81 4.94 -6.79
N CYS A 136 23.05 4.00 -7.36
CA CYS A 136 22.96 3.76 -8.81
C CYS A 136 21.68 4.31 -9.49
N HIS A 137 20.81 5.05 -8.79
CA HIS A 137 19.47 5.41 -9.29
C HIS A 137 19.39 6.46 -10.41
N ILE A 138 20.52 7.00 -10.83
CA ILE A 138 20.58 8.10 -11.81
C ILE A 138 20.00 7.69 -13.19
N ASN A 139 19.80 6.40 -13.46
CA ASN A 139 19.35 5.88 -14.76
C ASN A 139 18.02 5.11 -14.75
N GLU A 140 17.27 5.06 -13.64
CA GLU A 140 15.98 4.36 -13.64
C GLU A 140 14.85 5.18 -14.27
N LYS A 141 13.88 4.47 -14.86
CA LYS A 141 12.68 5.05 -15.47
C LYS A 141 11.91 5.89 -14.44
N ASN A 142 11.15 6.87 -14.92
CA ASN A 142 10.32 7.75 -14.09
C ASN A 142 9.42 7.00 -13.09
N THR A 143 8.96 5.79 -13.47
CA THR A 143 8.29 4.85 -12.57
C THR A 143 8.99 3.50 -12.57
N PHE A 144 9.20 2.93 -11.39
CA PHE A 144 9.75 1.59 -11.21
C PHE A 144 9.13 0.87 -10.02
N ILE A 145 9.22 -0.46 -10.01
CA ILE A 145 8.57 -1.30 -9.00
C ILE A 145 9.62 -2.16 -8.29
N ARG A 146 9.56 -2.16 -6.96
CA ARG A 146 10.30 -3.09 -6.12
C ARG A 146 9.36 -4.01 -5.36
N HIS A 147 9.86 -5.14 -4.88
CA HIS A 147 9.05 -6.07 -4.10
C HIS A 147 9.80 -6.65 -2.90
N LEU A 148 9.01 -7.04 -1.91
CA LEU A 148 9.37 -8.01 -0.87
C LEU A 148 8.37 -9.15 -0.93
N THR A 149 8.81 -10.38 -0.70
CA THR A 149 7.95 -11.55 -0.77
C THR A 149 8.27 -12.54 0.34
N VAL A 150 7.25 -13.24 0.84
CA VAL A 150 7.41 -14.34 1.79
C VAL A 150 7.99 -15.58 1.09
N LYS A 151 7.64 -15.81 -0.17
CA LYS A 151 8.13 -16.93 -0.99
C LYS A 151 8.68 -16.41 -2.32
N PRO A 152 9.79 -16.95 -2.85
CA PRO A 152 10.37 -16.48 -4.10
C PRO A 152 9.33 -16.46 -5.23
N ILE A 153 9.30 -15.35 -5.98
CA ILE A 153 8.47 -15.20 -7.17
C ILE A 153 9.35 -15.24 -8.42
N THR A 154 8.85 -15.82 -9.50
CA THR A 154 9.53 -15.83 -10.81
C THR A 154 9.18 -14.61 -11.67
N ASN A 155 8.81 -13.50 -11.03
CA ASN A 155 8.31 -12.32 -11.73
C ASN A 155 9.46 -11.47 -12.28
N THR A 156 9.40 -11.11 -13.57
CA THR A 156 10.37 -10.24 -14.24
C THR A 156 10.00 -8.76 -14.21
N PHE A 157 8.80 -8.40 -13.73
CA PHE A 157 8.26 -7.03 -13.75
C PHE A 157 8.78 -6.13 -12.62
N SER A 158 9.44 -6.69 -11.61
CA SER A 158 9.99 -5.92 -10.49
C SER A 158 11.29 -6.52 -9.96
N GLN A 159 12.07 -5.69 -9.28
CA GLN A 159 13.29 -6.11 -8.61
C GLN A 159 13.05 -6.23 -7.10
N VAL A 160 13.90 -6.97 -6.39
CA VAL A 160 13.84 -7.06 -4.93
C VAL A 160 14.15 -5.67 -4.33
N LEU A 161 13.37 -5.26 -3.32
CA LEU A 161 13.62 -4.02 -2.58
C LEU A 161 14.93 -4.14 -1.79
N LYS A 162 15.87 -3.24 -2.04
CA LYS A 162 17.17 -3.21 -1.36
C LYS A 162 17.14 -2.31 -0.14
N SER A 163 17.87 -2.71 0.90
CA SER A 163 18.20 -1.83 2.03
C SER A 163 18.92 -0.56 1.53
N PRO A 164 18.66 0.62 2.12
CA PRO A 164 17.88 0.89 3.34
C PRO A 164 16.39 1.17 3.10
N ASN A 165 15.85 0.86 1.91
CA ASN A 165 14.46 1.14 1.58
C ASN A 165 13.51 0.19 2.32
N LEU A 166 12.36 0.72 2.75
CA LEU A 166 11.38 0.01 3.59
C LEU A 166 9.97 0.11 3.02
N ILE A 167 9.24 -1.01 3.13
CA ILE A 167 7.77 -1.02 3.00
C ILE A 167 7.18 -0.67 4.36
N THR A 168 6.25 0.28 4.35
CA THR A 168 5.52 0.77 5.52
C THR A 168 4.03 0.68 5.21
N GLY A 169 3.16 0.85 6.21
CA GLY A 169 1.71 0.86 5.98
C GLY A 169 1.02 -0.50 6.19
N LEU A 170 -0.20 -0.60 5.69
CA LEU A 170 -0.99 -1.84 5.68
C LEU A 170 -0.26 -2.94 4.89
N ALA A 171 0.41 -2.56 3.79
CA ALA A 171 1.20 -3.48 2.99
C ALA A 171 2.32 -4.15 3.82
N ALA A 172 2.92 -3.44 4.77
CA ALA A 172 3.91 -3.99 5.69
C ALA A 172 3.28 -4.88 6.78
N GLY A 173 2.13 -4.45 7.32
CA GLY A 173 1.35 -5.24 8.30
C GLY A 173 0.93 -6.60 7.74
N ILE A 174 0.35 -6.61 6.54
CA ILE A 174 -0.07 -7.84 5.85
C ILE A 174 1.12 -8.72 5.49
N LEU A 175 2.23 -8.14 5.01
CA LEU A 175 3.44 -8.91 4.68
C LEU A 175 4.01 -9.60 5.94
N THR A 176 4.07 -8.87 7.05
CA THR A 176 4.54 -9.39 8.34
C THR A 176 3.62 -10.49 8.87
N TYR A 177 2.31 -10.25 8.85
CA TYR A 177 1.31 -11.26 9.21
C TYR A 177 1.45 -12.53 8.36
N SER A 178 1.61 -12.36 7.05
CA SER A 178 1.77 -13.48 6.12
C SER A 178 3.06 -14.25 6.35
N MET A 179 4.15 -13.56 6.70
CA MET A 179 5.42 -14.19 7.06
C MET A 179 5.29 -15.05 8.31
N ILE A 180 4.64 -14.53 9.36
CA ILE A 180 4.40 -15.25 10.62
C ILE A 180 3.52 -16.49 10.39
N ASN A 181 2.49 -16.38 9.55
CA ASN A 181 1.51 -17.44 9.29
C ASN A 181 1.87 -18.35 8.10
N GLY A 182 3.03 -18.17 7.47
CA GLY A 182 3.46 -18.97 6.31
C GLY A 182 2.61 -18.80 5.05
N LEU A 183 1.85 -17.70 4.94
CA LEU A 183 0.99 -17.38 3.81
C LEU A 183 1.81 -16.85 2.62
N HIS A 184 1.34 -17.12 1.41
CA HIS A 184 1.99 -16.59 0.21
C HIS A 184 1.58 -15.13 0.01
N CYS A 185 2.52 -14.21 0.26
CA CYS A 185 2.31 -12.78 0.11
C CYS A 185 3.49 -12.14 -0.63
N THR A 186 3.18 -11.30 -1.61
CA THR A 186 4.12 -10.37 -2.25
C THR A 186 3.64 -8.95 -2.03
N SER A 187 4.52 -8.09 -1.52
CA SER A 187 4.27 -6.66 -1.36
C SER A 187 5.12 -5.86 -2.35
N PHE A 188 4.47 -5.08 -3.19
CA PHE A 188 5.07 -4.24 -4.22
C PHE A 188 5.09 -2.78 -3.78
N MET A 189 6.27 -2.18 -3.82
CA MET A 189 6.49 -0.75 -3.66
C MET A 189 6.65 -0.12 -5.04
N VAL A 190 5.69 0.71 -5.42
CA VAL A 190 5.68 1.46 -6.67
C VAL A 190 6.28 2.84 -6.42
N TYR A 191 7.42 3.10 -7.03
CA TYR A 191 8.05 4.42 -6.98
C TYR A 191 7.58 5.24 -8.17
N LEU A 192 6.87 6.33 -7.89
CA LEU A 192 6.24 7.21 -8.88
C LEU A 192 6.92 8.58 -8.89
N GLU A 193 7.06 9.18 -10.07
CA GLU A 193 7.41 10.60 -10.17
C GLU A 193 6.24 11.46 -9.66
N VAL A 194 6.53 12.51 -8.88
CA VAL A 194 5.54 13.46 -8.36
C VAL A 194 5.11 14.41 -9.47
N ALA A 195 4.37 13.86 -10.42
CA ALA A 195 3.71 14.54 -11.52
C ALA A 195 2.27 14.00 -11.58
N PRO A 196 1.31 14.71 -12.21
CA PRO A 196 0.00 14.12 -12.42
C PRO A 196 0.16 12.75 -13.10
N LEU A 197 -0.52 11.73 -12.56
CA LEU A 197 -0.51 10.37 -13.09
C LEU A 197 -0.78 10.42 -14.60
N ASP A 198 0.14 9.91 -15.42
CA ASP A 198 0.01 9.90 -16.87
C ASP A 198 0.03 8.48 -17.44
N SER A 199 -0.17 8.34 -18.75
CA SER A 199 -0.16 7.01 -19.39
C SER A 199 1.18 6.28 -19.29
N ILE A 200 2.29 6.98 -19.02
CA ILE A 200 3.63 6.39 -18.92
C ILE A 200 3.83 5.81 -17.52
N ASN A 201 3.58 6.62 -16.49
CA ASN A 201 3.70 6.24 -15.08
C ASN A 201 2.72 5.14 -14.70
N THR A 202 1.49 5.23 -15.18
CA THR A 202 0.45 4.22 -14.88
C THR A 202 0.68 2.88 -15.57
N LYS A 203 1.37 2.86 -16.73
CA LYS A 203 1.57 1.62 -17.50
C LYS A 203 2.23 0.52 -16.68
N HIS A 204 3.26 0.84 -15.92
CA HIS A 204 3.97 -0.13 -15.09
C HIS A 204 3.06 -0.76 -14.02
N VAL A 205 2.19 0.04 -13.40
CA VAL A 205 1.20 -0.43 -12.44
C VAL A 205 0.16 -1.31 -13.12
N LEU A 206 -0.33 -0.91 -14.30
CA LEU A 206 -1.32 -1.70 -15.04
C LEU A 206 -0.74 -3.03 -15.54
N ASP A 207 0.51 -3.05 -15.99
CA ASP A 207 1.18 -4.28 -16.42
C ASP A 207 1.41 -5.24 -15.24
N LEU A 208 1.74 -4.70 -14.06
CA LEU A 208 1.77 -5.50 -12.83
C LEU A 208 0.38 -6.06 -12.50
N LEU A 209 -0.67 -5.24 -12.53
CA LEU A 209 -2.03 -5.68 -12.22
C LEU A 209 -2.53 -6.76 -13.18
N LYS A 210 -2.18 -6.73 -14.48
CA LYS A 210 -2.51 -7.79 -15.45
C LYS A 210 -1.95 -9.16 -15.08
N CYS A 211 -0.88 -9.22 -14.28
CA CYS A 211 -0.30 -10.48 -13.82
C CYS A 211 -1.20 -11.19 -12.80
N TYR A 212 -2.01 -10.42 -12.06
CA TYR A 212 -2.79 -10.90 -10.93
C TYR A 212 -4.31 -10.79 -11.15
N TYR A 213 -4.73 -9.89 -12.03
CA TYR A 213 -6.12 -9.69 -12.41
C TYR A 213 -6.33 -10.02 -13.89
N LYS A 214 -7.17 -11.03 -14.16
CA LYS A 214 -7.46 -11.54 -15.52
C LYS A 214 -8.63 -10.85 -16.21
N GLY A 215 -9.33 -9.93 -15.54
CA GLY A 215 -10.46 -9.21 -16.13
C GLY A 215 -10.01 -8.02 -16.99
N PRO A 216 -10.97 -7.28 -17.56
CA PRO A 216 -10.66 -6.18 -18.46
C PRO A 216 -10.04 -4.99 -17.70
N ILE A 217 -8.93 -4.47 -18.21
CA ILE A 217 -8.27 -3.26 -17.69
C ILE A 217 -8.34 -2.18 -18.78
N LYS A 218 -8.93 -1.03 -18.45
CA LYS A 218 -8.98 0.14 -19.33
C LYS A 218 -7.61 0.83 -19.32
N PRO A 219 -7.16 1.38 -20.46
CA PRO A 219 -5.98 2.23 -20.45
C PRO A 219 -6.26 3.51 -19.66
N TYR A 220 -5.30 3.94 -18.84
CA TYR A 220 -5.39 5.23 -18.17
C TYR A 220 -5.33 6.35 -19.21
N LYS A 221 -6.29 7.29 -19.15
CA LYS A 221 -6.26 8.53 -19.94
C LYS A 221 -6.12 9.70 -18.98
N LEU A 222 -5.12 10.53 -19.21
CA LEU A 222 -4.88 11.75 -18.46
C LEU A 222 -6.16 12.60 -18.46
N SER A 223 -6.83 12.71 -17.32
CA SER A 223 -7.90 13.68 -17.14
C SER A 223 -7.24 14.95 -16.63
N THR A 224 -6.78 15.83 -17.53
CA THR A 224 -6.38 17.19 -17.14
C THR A 224 -7.61 17.92 -16.60
N LYS A 225 -7.87 17.81 -15.30
CA LYS A 225 -8.71 18.78 -14.61
C LYS A 225 -7.87 20.04 -14.51
N LEU A 226 -7.99 20.91 -15.50
CA LEU A 226 -7.51 22.28 -15.39
C LEU A 226 -8.01 22.84 -14.05
N PRO A 227 -7.15 23.38 -13.20
CA PRO A 227 -7.60 24.00 -11.96
C PRO A 227 -8.62 25.07 -12.33
N LYS A 228 -9.83 24.97 -11.76
CA LYS A 228 -10.92 25.93 -12.02
C LYS A 228 -10.58 27.37 -11.57
N ASN A 229 -9.45 27.54 -10.87
CA ASN A 229 -8.94 28.81 -10.38
C ASN A 229 -7.52 29.06 -10.90
N ASN A 230 -7.34 29.18 -12.22
CA ASN A 230 -6.21 29.94 -12.74
C ASN A 230 -6.64 31.40 -12.88
N VAL A 231 -6.43 32.16 -11.80
CA VAL A 231 -6.48 33.63 -11.80
C VAL A 231 -5.15 34.14 -12.35
N TYR A 232 -4.93 33.93 -13.65
CA TYR A 232 -3.96 34.70 -14.43
C TYR A 232 -4.53 34.83 -15.84
N MET A 233 -5.29 35.90 -16.02
CA MET A 233 -5.65 36.50 -17.31
C MET A 233 -4.98 37.87 -17.35
#